data_AF-A0A1P8YN65-F1
#
_entry.id   AF-A0A1P8YN65-F1
#
_cell.length_a   1.000
_cell.length_b   1.000
_cell.length_c   1.000
_cell.angle_alpha   90.00
_cell.angle_beta   90.00
_cell.angle_gamma   90.00
#
_symmetry.space_group_name_H-M   'P 1'
#
loop_
_entity.id
_entity.type
_entity.pdbx_description
1 polymer ?
#
loop_
_entity_poly.entity_id
_entity_poly.type
_entity_poly.pdbx_seq_one_letter_code
_entity_poly.pdbx_strand_id
1 'polypeptide(L)'
;MRVDVFGCGPAEYVVMLLVHHIAADGWSLGPLMRDLSQAYSARRQGGDPQWVPLPVQYVDYSLWQQELLGDPQDPDSLIAQQFDYWRAELAGLPELLRLPTDRPRPPVASYRGGVVPFEIDAWTRARVERLARREGTTVSMVLQSALAVLLSGLGGGGTSRSDHPSPVAPMRR
;
A
#
# COMPACT_ATOMS: atom_id res chain seq x y z
N MET A 1 10.84 -10.30 15.73
CA MET A 1 11.90 -9.57 15.00
C MET A 1 13.12 -10.48 14.91
N ARG A 2 13.83 -10.45 13.79
CA ARG A 2 15.08 -11.19 13.60
C ARG A 2 16.16 -10.23 13.10
N VAL A 3 17.40 -10.44 13.54
CA VAL A 3 18.56 -9.65 13.14
C VAL A 3 19.65 -10.61 12.70
N ASP A 4 20.19 -10.38 11.51
CA ASP A 4 21.35 -11.11 11.00
C ASP A 4 22.41 -10.09 10.54
N VAL A 5 23.69 -10.42 10.73
CA VAL A 5 24.83 -9.58 10.32
C VAL A 5 25.72 -10.38 9.38
N PHE A 6 25.97 -9.83 8.20
CA PHE A 6 26.78 -10.46 7.17
C PHE A 6 28.09 -9.67 7.03
N GLY A 7 29.23 -10.34 7.16
CA GLY A 7 30.53 -9.77 6.79
C GLY A 7 30.71 -9.85 5.28
N CYS A 8 30.88 -8.72 4.62
CA CYS A 8 31.02 -8.62 3.16
C CYS A 8 32.47 -8.33 2.73
N GLY A 9 33.33 -7.90 3.67
CA GLY A 9 34.73 -7.61 3.43
C GLY A 9 35.41 -7.07 4.69
N PRO A 10 36.70 -6.67 4.60
CA PRO A 10 37.39 -6.02 5.71
C PRO A 10 36.65 -4.72 6.10
N ALA A 11 36.12 -4.69 7.32
CA ALA A 11 35.31 -3.58 7.85
C ALA A 11 34.01 -3.27 7.06
N GLU A 12 33.53 -4.20 6.24
CA GLU A 12 32.26 -4.06 5.52
C GLU A 12 31.23 -5.07 6.04
N TYR A 13 30.10 -4.57 6.50
CA TYR A 13 29.04 -5.38 7.10
C TYR A 13 27.67 -4.94 6.59
N VAL A 14 26.80 -5.91 6.35
CA VAL A 14 25.37 -5.69 6.10
C VAL A 14 24.59 -6.18 7.31
N VAL A 15 23.76 -5.31 7.87
CA VAL A 15 22.84 -5.67 8.96
C VAL A 15 21.43 -5.79 8.38
N MET A 16 20.86 -6.98 8.48
CA MET A 16 19.49 -7.24 8.07
C MET A 16 18.57 -7.24 9.28
N LEU A 17 17.58 -6.35 9.28
CA LEU A 17 16.50 -6.33 10.26
C LEU A 17 15.22 -6.83 9.59
N LEU A 18 14.71 -7.96 10.07
CA LEU A 18 13.45 -8.54 9.63
C LEU A 18 12.38 -8.34 10.71
N VAL A 19 11.37 -7.54 10.38
CA VAL A 19 10.22 -7.27 11.24
C VAL A 19 8.94 -7.68 10.53
N HIS A 20 8.09 -8.43 11.23
CA HIS A 20 6.78 -8.80 10.70
C HIS A 20 5.84 -7.59 10.80
N HIS A 21 5.03 -7.33 9.77
CA HIS A 21 4.15 -6.14 9.71
C HIS A 21 3.15 -6.01 10.86
N ILE A 22 2.87 -7.10 11.60
CA ILE A 22 2.07 -7.06 12.83
C ILE A 22 2.68 -6.17 13.93
N ALA A 23 4.00 -5.97 13.90
CA ALA A 23 4.74 -5.25 14.93
C ALA A 23 5.33 -3.92 14.45
N ALA A 24 5.25 -3.62 13.15
CA ALA A 24 5.78 -2.38 12.58
C ALA A 24 5.12 -2.02 11.24
N ASP A 25 4.93 -0.71 11.06
CA ASP A 25 4.47 -0.10 9.82
C ASP A 25 5.56 0.80 9.20
N GLY A 26 5.23 1.48 8.11
CA GLY A 26 6.16 2.38 7.41
C GLY A 26 6.64 3.55 8.26
N TRP A 27 5.85 4.02 9.23
CA TRP A 27 6.25 5.09 10.15
C TRP A 27 7.16 4.59 11.26
N SER A 28 6.97 3.35 11.71
CA SER A 28 7.73 2.72 12.79
C SER A 28 9.21 2.52 12.45
N LEU A 29 9.54 2.38 11.16
CA LEU A 29 10.92 2.11 10.73
C LEU A 29 11.88 3.29 11.01
N GLY A 30 11.40 4.53 10.87
CA GLY A 30 12.21 5.73 11.13
C GLY A 30 12.70 5.81 12.59
N PRO A 31 11.79 5.83 13.59
CA PRO A 31 12.13 5.73 15.01
C PRO A 31 13.03 4.52 15.32
N LEU A 32 12.69 3.33 14.80
CA LEU A 32 13.50 2.12 15.04
C LEU A 32 14.96 2.30 14.59
N MET A 33 15.19 2.86 13.40
CA MET A 33 16.56 3.11 12.91
C MET A 33 17.29 4.17 13.75
N ARG A 34 16.59 5.22 14.20
CA ARG A 34 17.16 6.25 15.07
C ARG A 34 17.58 5.66 16.42
N ASP A 35 16.70 4.90 17.06
CA ASP A 35 16.95 4.29 18.36
C ASP A 35 18.09 3.27 18.27
N LEU A 36 18.13 2.47 17.20
CA LEU A 36 19.24 1.55 16.92
C LEU A 36 20.58 2.29 16.79
N SER A 37 20.61 3.40 16.04
CA SER A 37 21.81 4.22 15.85
C SER A 37 22.29 4.85 17.16
N GLN A 38 21.35 5.35 17.98
CA GLN A 38 21.65 5.93 19.29
C GLN A 38 22.20 4.87 20.26
N ALA A 39 21.54 3.72 20.35
CA ALA A 39 21.98 2.60 21.21
C ALA A 39 23.37 2.09 20.79
N TYR A 40 23.61 1.94 19.49
CA TYR A 40 24.91 1.54 18.96
C TYR A 40 26.01 2.53 19.35
N SER A 41 25.75 3.83 19.19
CA SER A 41 26.71 4.89 19.48
C SER A 41 27.05 4.97 20.98
N ALA A 42 26.04 4.86 21.85
CA ALA A 42 26.24 4.86 23.31
C ALA A 42 27.06 3.63 23.75
N ARG A 43 26.72 2.45 23.23
CA ARG A 43 27.42 1.20 23.55
C ARG A 43 28.85 1.17 23.03
N ARG A 44 29.13 1.78 21.87
CA ARG A 44 30.50 1.99 21.35
C ARG A 44 31.37 2.83 22.27
N GLN A 45 30.78 3.70 23.07
CA GLN A 45 31.46 4.55 24.04
C GLN A 45 31.47 3.96 25.45
N GLY A 46 30.99 2.72 25.63
CA GLY A 46 30.93 2.03 26.92
C GLY A 46 29.80 2.49 27.84
N GLY A 47 28.82 3.26 27.32
CA GLY A 47 27.66 3.72 28.07
C GLY A 47 26.35 3.05 27.62
N ASP A 48 25.27 3.45 28.28
CA ASP A 48 23.90 3.06 27.91
C ASP A 48 23.16 4.20 27.20
N PRO A 49 22.27 3.87 26.25
CA PRO A 49 21.43 4.88 25.60
C PRO A 49 20.58 5.62 26.64
N GLN A 50 20.61 6.95 26.56
CA GLN A 50 19.81 7.82 27.42
C GLN A 50 18.48 8.10 26.74
N TRP A 51 17.47 7.28 27.05
CA TRP A 51 16.10 7.45 26.53
C TRP A 51 15.17 7.95 27.61
N VAL A 52 14.26 8.84 27.22
CA VAL A 52 13.08 9.14 28.02
C VAL A 52 12.09 7.99 27.78
N PRO A 53 11.60 7.32 28.84
CA PRO A 53 10.58 6.29 28.69
C PRO A 53 9.38 6.81 27.89
N LEU A 54 8.90 6.01 26.94
CA LEU A 54 7.73 6.39 26.15
C LEU A 54 6.52 6.51 27.08
N PRO A 55 5.75 7.62 27.00
CA PRO A 55 4.61 7.84 27.88
C PRO A 55 3.44 6.89 27.59
N VAL A 56 3.44 6.26 26.40
CA VAL A 56 2.47 5.28 25.95
C VAL A 56 3.17 4.12 25.28
N GLN A 57 2.67 2.92 25.52
CA GLN A 57 3.06 1.68 24.85
C GLN A 57 1.96 1.25 23.89
N TYR A 58 2.27 0.32 22.98
CA TYR A 58 1.28 -0.19 22.02
C TYR A 58 0.08 -0.89 22.70
N VAL A 59 0.29 -1.46 23.90
CA VAL A 59 -0.80 -2.02 24.71
C VAL A 59 -1.78 -0.94 25.14
N ASP A 60 -1.29 0.24 25.53
CA ASP A 60 -2.14 1.37 25.92
C ASP A 60 -2.96 1.86 24.72
N TYR A 61 -2.34 1.92 23.54
CA TYR A 61 -3.06 2.22 22.28
C TYR A 61 -4.15 1.19 21.98
N SER A 62 -3.88 -0.10 22.18
CA SER A 62 -4.83 -1.18 21.89
C SER A 62 -6.03 -1.13 22.84
N LEU A 63 -5.78 -0.89 24.14
CA LEU A 63 -6.83 -0.71 25.15
C LEU A 63 -7.66 0.55 24.85
N TRP A 64 -6.99 1.67 24.60
CA TRP A 64 -7.64 2.93 24.22
C TRP A 64 -8.52 2.78 22.97
N GLN A 65 -8.04 2.07 21.94
CA GLN A 65 -8.82 1.83 20.73
C GLN A 65 -10.08 1.03 21.04
N GLN A 66 -9.99 -0.01 21.87
CA GLN A 66 -11.14 -0.81 22.27
C GLN A 66 -12.16 0.01 23.06
N GLU A 67 -11.69 0.83 24.01
CA GLU A 67 -12.54 1.73 24.79
C GLU A 67 -13.23 2.79 23.90
N LEU A 68 -12.49 3.39 22.96
CA LEU A 68 -13.01 4.41 22.05
C LEU A 68 -14.06 3.85 21.09
N LEU A 69 -13.82 2.65 20.55
CA LEU A 69 -14.70 2.02 19.57
C LEU A 69 -16.01 1.55 20.21
N GLY A 70 -15.97 1.12 21.47
CA GLY A 70 -17.14 0.65 22.22
C GLY A 70 -17.59 -0.75 21.82
N ASP A 71 -18.80 -1.13 22.25
CA ASP A 71 -19.39 -2.45 22.02
C ASP A 71 -20.05 -2.53 20.64
N PRO A 72 -19.66 -3.48 19.76
CA PRO A 72 -20.35 -3.72 18.48
C PRO A 72 -21.84 -4.05 18.57
N GLN A 73 -22.32 -4.47 19.74
CA GLN A 73 -23.75 -4.74 19.97
C GLN A 73 -24.54 -3.50 20.43
N ASP A 74 -23.86 -2.41 20.77
CA ASP A 74 -24.46 -1.12 21.09
C ASP A 74 -24.61 -0.28 19.81
N PRO A 75 -25.84 -0.01 19.32
CA PRO A 75 -26.06 0.79 18.11
C PRO A 75 -25.53 2.23 18.21
N ASP A 76 -25.40 2.77 19.42
CA ASP A 76 -24.92 4.13 19.65
C ASP A 76 -23.38 4.18 19.74
N SER A 77 -22.70 3.03 19.76
CA SER A 77 -21.24 2.94 19.76
C SER A 77 -20.61 3.47 18.46
N LEU A 78 -19.37 3.96 18.57
CA LEU A 78 -18.63 4.45 17.41
C LEU A 78 -18.38 3.34 16.38
N ILE A 79 -18.08 2.12 16.84
CA ILE A 79 -17.84 0.98 15.95
C ILE A 79 -19.09 0.59 15.15
N ALA A 80 -20.28 0.61 15.77
CA ALA A 80 -21.54 0.30 15.09
C ALA A 80 -21.84 1.35 14.00
N GLN A 81 -21.71 2.64 14.33
CA GLN A 81 -21.94 3.72 13.36
C GLN A 81 -20.96 3.68 12.18
N GLN A 82 -19.67 3.44 12.44
CA GLN A 82 -18.67 3.30 11.37
C GLN A 82 -18.91 2.05 10.52
N PHE A 83 -19.31 0.93 11.14
CA PHE A 83 -19.66 -0.29 10.44
C PHE A 83 -20.85 -0.06 9.49
N ASP A 84 -21.88 0.62 9.96
CA ASP A 84 -23.07 0.93 9.17
C ASP A 84 -22.75 1.82 7.97
N TYR A 85 -21.93 2.86 8.17
CA TYR A 85 -21.43 3.70 7.10
C TYR A 85 -20.69 2.88 6.03
N TRP A 86 -19.70 2.06 6.42
CA TRP A 86 -18.92 1.29 5.44
C TRP A 86 -19.72 0.20 4.76
N ARG A 87 -20.66 -0.42 5.47
CA ARG A 87 -21.58 -1.40 4.90
C ARG A 87 -22.47 -0.77 3.83
N ALA A 88 -22.94 0.45 4.03
CA ALA A 88 -23.72 1.19 3.04
C ALA A 88 -22.85 1.62 1.85
N GLU A 89 -21.67 2.20 2.11
CA GLU A 89 -20.77 2.71 1.05
C GLU A 89 -20.22 1.59 0.15
N LEU A 90 -19.98 0.41 0.71
CA LEU A 90 -19.43 -0.74 -0.02
C LEU A 90 -20.53 -1.70 -0.55
N ALA A 91 -21.81 -1.34 -0.38
CA ALA A 91 -22.92 -2.17 -0.81
C ALA A 91 -22.92 -2.36 -2.35
N GLY A 92 -23.07 -3.60 -2.79
CA GLY A 92 -23.17 -3.92 -4.22
C GLY A 92 -21.86 -3.86 -5.01
N LEU A 93 -20.71 -3.69 -4.33
CA LEU A 93 -19.41 -3.80 -4.99
C LEU A 93 -19.19 -5.21 -5.54
N PRO A 94 -18.56 -5.34 -6.72
CA PRO A 94 -18.19 -6.65 -7.25
C PRO A 94 -17.16 -7.31 -6.34
N GLU A 95 -17.27 -8.62 -6.15
CA GLU A 95 -16.30 -9.41 -5.38
C GLU A 95 -14.89 -9.37 -5.99
N LEU A 96 -14.79 -9.13 -7.31
CA LEU A 96 -13.54 -9.11 -8.03
C LEU A 96 -13.52 -8.07 -9.14
N LEU A 97 -12.45 -7.27 -9.16
CA LEU A 97 -12.10 -6.45 -10.32
C LEU A 97 -11.57 -7.34 -11.45
N ARG A 98 -12.21 -7.30 -12.62
CA ARG A 98 -11.73 -8.01 -13.81
C ARG A 98 -10.61 -7.19 -14.44
N LEU A 99 -9.38 -7.70 -14.37
CA LEU A 99 -8.21 -7.12 -15.00
C LEU A 99 -7.71 -8.04 -16.13
N PRO A 100 -7.00 -7.51 -17.13
CA PRO A 100 -6.37 -8.31 -18.18
C PRO A 100 -5.15 -9.05 -17.63
N THR A 101 -5.39 -10.11 -16.86
CA THR A 101 -4.34 -10.93 -16.23
C THR A 101 -3.82 -11.99 -17.20
N ASP A 102 -2.50 -12.20 -17.23
CA ASP A 102 -1.86 -13.22 -18.08
C ASP A 102 -2.20 -14.67 -17.68
N ARG A 103 -2.67 -14.89 -16.45
CA ARG A 103 -2.94 -16.22 -15.87
C ARG A 103 -4.21 -16.19 -15.01
N PRO A 104 -4.96 -17.30 -14.93
CA PRO A 104 -6.12 -17.39 -14.04
C PRO A 104 -5.70 -17.29 -12.56
N ARG A 105 -6.59 -16.74 -11.72
CA ARG A 105 -6.35 -16.62 -10.28
C ARG A 105 -6.33 -18.02 -9.62
N PRO A 106 -5.25 -18.40 -8.92
CA PRO A 106 -5.21 -19.66 -8.19
C PRO A 106 -6.08 -19.62 -6.93
N PRO A 107 -6.56 -20.77 -6.43
CA PRO A 107 -7.35 -20.83 -5.19
C PRO A 107 -6.55 -20.46 -3.93
N VAL A 108 -5.22 -20.62 -3.98
CA VAL A 108 -4.31 -20.24 -2.91
C VAL A 108 -3.31 -19.22 -3.44
N ALA A 109 -3.20 -18.08 -2.76
CA ALA A 109 -2.25 -17.04 -3.11
C ALA A 109 -0.81 -17.50 -2.82
N SER A 110 0.10 -17.32 -3.79
CA SER A 110 1.52 -17.65 -3.61
C SER A 110 2.30 -16.58 -2.83
N TYR A 111 1.73 -15.38 -2.69
CA TYR A 111 2.38 -14.18 -2.16
C TYR A 111 3.67 -13.76 -2.86
N ARG A 112 3.97 -14.33 -4.04
CA ARG A 112 5.10 -13.91 -4.88
C ARG A 112 4.68 -12.70 -5.72
N GLY A 113 5.37 -11.58 -5.55
CA GLY A 113 5.18 -10.35 -6.33
C GLY A 113 6.42 -9.96 -7.12
N GLY A 114 6.24 -9.09 -8.11
CA GLY A 114 7.31 -8.40 -8.82
C GLY A 114 7.15 -6.88 -8.68
N VAL A 115 8.21 -6.13 -8.97
CA VAL A 115 8.20 -4.66 -8.93
C VAL A 115 8.65 -4.13 -10.27
N VAL A 116 7.86 -3.23 -10.85
CA VAL A 116 8.22 -2.48 -12.07
C VAL A 116 8.31 -1.00 -11.68
N PRO A 117 9.53 -0.47 -11.45
CA PRO A 117 9.69 0.94 -11.15
C PRO A 117 9.39 1.76 -12.41
N PHE A 118 8.68 2.87 -12.23
CA PHE A 118 8.48 3.88 -13.26
C PHE A 118 8.53 5.26 -12.61
N GLU A 119 8.82 6.28 -13.40
CA GLU A 119 8.93 7.65 -12.94
C GLU A 119 7.90 8.54 -13.64
N ILE A 120 7.43 9.56 -12.91
CA ILE A 120 6.59 10.62 -13.46
C ILE A 120 7.50 11.82 -13.69
N ASP A 121 7.62 12.23 -14.95
CA ASP A 121 8.48 13.34 -15.32
C ASP A 121 8.04 14.67 -14.68
N ALA A 122 8.98 15.60 -14.56
CA ALA A 122 8.74 16.87 -13.86
C ALA A 122 7.62 17.72 -14.48
N TRP A 123 7.40 17.61 -15.80
CA TRP A 123 6.35 18.35 -16.47
C TRP A 123 4.97 17.78 -16.12
N THR A 124 4.83 16.45 -16.15
CA THR A 124 3.60 15.76 -15.73
C THR A 124 3.29 16.02 -14.26
N ARG A 125 4.29 15.91 -13.38
CA ARG A 125 4.16 16.25 -11.96
C ARG A 125 3.63 17.68 -11.76
N ALA A 126 4.22 18.66 -12.44
CA ALA A 126 3.80 20.05 -12.30
C ALA A 126 2.36 20.29 -12.80
N ARG A 127 1.90 19.53 -13.81
CA ARG A 127 0.50 19.58 -14.28
C ARG A 127 -0.47 18.99 -13.27
N VAL A 128 -0.11 17.87 -12.64
CA VAL A 128 -0.90 17.25 -11.56
C VAL A 128 -1.04 18.20 -10.37
N GLU A 129 0.05 18.85 -9.95
CA GLU A 129 0.02 19.83 -8.87
C GLU A 129 -0.86 21.04 -9.19
N ARG A 130 -0.82 21.54 -10.44
CA ARG A 130 -1.70 22.62 -10.88
C ARG A 130 -3.16 22.20 -10.93
N LEU A 131 -3.44 20.97 -11.38
CA LEU A 131 -4.79 20.41 -11.40
C LEU A 131 -5.34 20.30 -9.98
N ALA A 132 -4.58 19.72 -9.06
CA ALA A 132 -4.96 19.61 -7.65
C ALA A 132 -5.33 20.98 -7.06
N ARG A 133 -4.45 21.98 -7.23
CA ARG A 133 -4.72 23.35 -6.76
C ARG A 133 -5.96 23.99 -7.38
N ARG A 134 -6.16 23.81 -8.69
CA ARG A 134 -7.28 24.42 -9.40
C ARG A 134 -8.63 23.84 -8.96
N GLU A 135 -8.69 22.53 -8.74
CA GLU A 135 -9.91 21.84 -8.33
C GLU A 135 -10.11 21.84 -6.80
N GLY A 136 -9.23 22.49 -6.03
CA GLY A 136 -9.29 22.46 -4.56
C GLY A 136 -9.08 21.07 -3.96
N THR A 137 -8.38 20.18 -4.68
CA THR A 137 -8.11 18.80 -4.27
C THR A 137 -6.64 18.59 -3.92
N THR A 138 -6.32 17.43 -3.38
CA THR A 138 -4.93 17.03 -3.13
C THR A 138 -4.33 16.32 -4.35
N VAL A 139 -3.00 16.33 -4.47
CA VAL A 139 -2.30 15.51 -5.48
C VAL A 139 -2.67 14.03 -5.35
N SER A 140 -2.86 13.52 -4.12
CA SER A 140 -3.30 12.16 -3.87
C SER A 140 -4.65 11.86 -4.52
N MET A 141 -5.63 12.74 -4.37
CA MET A 141 -6.95 12.58 -5.00
C MET A 141 -6.83 12.51 -6.52
N VAL A 142 -6.03 13.40 -7.13
CA VAL A 142 -5.79 13.40 -8.58
C VAL A 142 -5.17 12.07 -9.05
N LEU A 143 -4.17 11.56 -8.34
CA LEU A 143 -3.52 10.29 -8.69
C LEU A 143 -4.44 9.08 -8.47
N GLN A 144 -5.24 9.08 -7.40
CA GLN A 144 -6.26 8.05 -7.15
C GLN A 144 -7.33 8.04 -8.25
N SER A 145 -7.80 9.22 -8.68
CA SER A 145 -8.73 9.33 -9.81
C SER A 145 -8.10 8.84 -11.12
N ALA A 146 -6.84 9.20 -11.39
CA ALA A 146 -6.13 8.72 -12.57
C ALA A 146 -6.00 7.19 -12.58
N LEU A 147 -5.69 6.58 -11.42
CA LEU A 147 -5.65 5.13 -11.26
C LEU A 147 -7.04 4.50 -11.46
N ALA A 148 -8.09 5.08 -10.89
CA ALA A 148 -9.46 4.58 -11.06
C ALA A 148 -9.89 4.59 -12.54
N VAL A 149 -9.59 5.67 -13.27
CA VAL A 149 -9.85 5.78 -14.72
C VAL A 149 -9.04 4.74 -15.49
N LEU A 150 -7.76 4.54 -15.16
CA LEU A 150 -6.93 3.51 -15.77
C LEU A 150 -7.50 2.11 -15.56
N LEU A 151 -7.84 1.76 -14.31
CA LEU A 151 -8.39 0.45 -13.97
C LEU A 151 -9.76 0.23 -14.62
N SER A 152 -10.60 1.26 -14.69
CA SER A 152 -11.88 1.21 -15.42
C SER A 152 -11.67 0.96 -16.91
N GLY A 153 -10.70 1.63 -17.54
CA GLY A 153 -10.34 1.41 -18.94
C GLY A 153 -9.80 0.00 -19.21
N LEU A 154 -8.99 -0.54 -18.29
CA LEU A 154 -8.44 -1.90 -18.41
C LEU A 154 -9.47 -2.99 -18.13
N GLY A 155 -10.39 -2.77 -17.19
CA GLY A 155 -11.46 -3.72 -16.85
C GLY A 155 -12.67 -3.67 -17.79
N GLY A 156 -12.77 -2.63 -18.63
CA GLY A 156 -13.91 -2.35 -19.50
C GLY A 156 -13.83 -2.91 -20.93
N GLY A 157 -12.79 -3.63 -21.35
CA GLY A 157 -12.67 -3.99 -22.78
C GLY A 157 -11.77 -5.16 -23.15
N GLY A 158 -12.36 -6.35 -23.24
CA GLY A 158 -12.06 -7.26 -24.34
C GLY A 158 -12.75 -6.76 -25.62
N THR A 159 -12.28 -5.65 -26.19
CA THR A 159 -12.65 -5.25 -27.56
C THR A 159 -11.59 -5.78 -28.52
N SER A 160 -11.61 -7.08 -28.79
CA SER A 160 -10.95 -7.63 -29.97
C SER A 160 -11.74 -7.26 -31.22
N ARG A 161 -11.48 -6.03 -31.69
CA ARG A 161 -11.05 -5.72 -33.06
C ARG A 161 -11.50 -6.70 -34.16
N SER A 162 -12.54 -6.29 -34.88
CA SER A 162 -12.76 -6.45 -36.33
C SER A 162 -12.00 -7.59 -37.05
N ASP A 163 -12.64 -8.74 -37.23
CA ASP A 163 -12.32 -9.61 -38.36
C ASP A 163 -13.16 -9.17 -39.56
N HIS A 164 -12.53 -8.39 -40.42
CA HIS A 164 -12.98 -8.20 -41.79
C HIS A 164 -12.09 -9.08 -42.68
N PRO A 165 -12.65 -10.11 -43.35
CA PRO A 165 -12.01 -10.69 -44.50
C PRO A 165 -12.83 -10.39 -45.76
N SER A 166 -12.35 -9.44 -46.55
CA SER A 166 -12.38 -9.54 -48.02
C SER A 166 -10.92 -9.39 -48.46
N PRO A 167 -10.43 -10.14 -49.47
CA PRO A 167 -11.08 -10.49 -50.73
C PRO A 167 -11.15 -12.03 -50.93
N VAL A 168 -11.86 -12.59 -51.93
CA VAL A 168 -11.37 -12.85 -53.29
C VAL A 168 -12.56 -13.31 -54.15
N ALA A 169 -12.77 -12.68 -55.31
CA ALA A 169 -13.59 -13.19 -56.42
C ALA A 169 -12.85 -14.32 -57.16
N PRO A 170 -13.55 -15.31 -57.77
CA PRO A 170 -13.72 -15.20 -59.22
C PRO A 170 -15.02 -15.80 -59.82
N MET A 171 -15.46 -15.17 -60.92
CA MET A 171 -16.10 -15.69 -62.14
C MET A 171 -17.05 -16.91 -62.09
N ARG A 172 -18.27 -16.71 -62.62
CA ARG A 172 -18.81 -17.51 -63.74
C ARG A 172 -20.06 -16.89 -64.41
N ARG A 173 -19.92 -16.76 -65.74
CA ARG A 173 -20.88 -16.61 -66.85
C ARG A 173 -21.74 -15.34 -66.94
#